data_AF-A0A831LLB7-F1
#
_entry.id   AF-A0A831LLB7-F1
#
_cell.length_a   1.000
_cell.length_b   1.000
_cell.length_c   1.000
_cell.angle_alpha   90.00
_cell.angle_beta   90.00
_cell.angle_gamma   90.00
#
_symmetry.space_group_name_H-M   'P 1'
#
loop_
_entity.id
_entity.type
_entity.pdbx_description
1 polymer ?
#
loop_
_entity_poly.entity_id
_entity_poly.type
_entity_poly.pdbx_seq_one_letter_code
_entity_poly.pdbx_strand_id
1 'polypeptide(L)'
;MACWVGVLAKNRGLWRLDLKSRNWNSIAFWRSVLIFLWIAMPAHAIEVHNFDCKNCHKVGVSYTDLGNSATNVCLECHKDNPPSVTMLDGTSATPTGLFAPTDASNAMGSYPAGLSEGSGPGAQTSHMWAGRDVKEAAGAQAPSGRVFYGRYGISTGKLTCQRCHDPHSRDATNTKILRLGTNGKEDMCLDCHKPWNVGINDHGLLSHPIVDNYQQVYDDASDRYRSPAQVEEALGEVALVEGGVSCSSCHGVHFTDSDGTTTDGPAQSLAEGDGKLLRADGPTGTDPSALCQACHTYKEHGSGTETVGCLVCHSGHSYNGGTPNYFVLRSNTETTTYGTVGSLSYTDLASELGGTSSTAQLWAGSAGSADGYCERCHGELTSMPGSTRMHIEGEDCNGCHGHNAAGNDYAFGANCTDCHGWPPATITAGGPDGYAFVSGSRDYSSDANYKPETTTAHLTHAGSVDGYGLACAHCHDDDFSITHNDGNFQNVFSGASAHSVTSAGGLLTPNYDKTGDGSCSNVYCHSNGGRRNATGTKVLGDYTTQTVSWANTSISSCAACHGNDTASMTSLANSSAHNAHLDAGYACVICHEQTALDAHNLVDGAESGLHVNGAADVLFANDYELSPGNS
;
A
#
# COMPACT_ATOMS: atom_id res chain seq x y z
N MET A 1 -41.94 -1.77 56.30
CA MET A 1 -40.76 -0.93 56.61
C MET A 1 -41.08 0.47 56.11
N ALA A 2 -41.73 1.34 56.89
CA ALA A 2 -41.28 2.07 58.08
C ALA A 2 -40.30 3.22 57.77
N CYS A 3 -40.84 4.44 57.95
CA CYS A 3 -40.23 5.71 58.36
C CYS A 3 -39.15 6.39 57.53
N TRP A 4 -39.37 7.68 57.22
CA TRP A 4 -38.72 8.78 57.96
C TRP A 4 -39.50 10.10 57.86
N VAL A 5 -39.43 10.89 58.93
CA VAL A 5 -40.12 12.16 59.23
C VAL A 5 -39.06 13.22 59.59
N GLY A 6 -39.31 14.50 59.31
CA GLY A 6 -38.61 15.66 59.89
C GLY A 6 -38.89 16.95 59.10
N VAL A 7 -39.87 17.81 59.44
CA VAL A 7 -40.00 18.82 60.53
C VAL A 7 -39.37 20.20 60.23
N LEU A 8 -40.29 21.17 60.05
CA LEU A 8 -40.33 22.61 60.35
C LEU A 8 -39.08 23.51 60.37
N ALA A 9 -39.22 24.69 59.73
CA ALA A 9 -39.04 25.99 60.40
C ALA A 9 -39.88 27.12 59.77
N LYS A 10 -40.58 27.88 60.63
CA LYS A 10 -41.27 29.14 60.36
C LYS A 10 -40.27 30.30 60.40
N ASN A 11 -40.45 31.31 59.55
CA ASN A 11 -40.14 32.69 59.95
C ASN A 11 -41.08 33.70 59.26
N ARG A 12 -41.63 34.62 60.06
CA ARG A 12 -42.52 35.72 59.64
C ARG A 12 -41.71 37.00 59.48
N GLY A 13 -41.94 37.74 58.41
CA GLY A 13 -41.50 39.13 58.24
C GLY A 13 -42.41 39.86 57.26
N LEU A 14 -43.24 40.76 57.80
CA LEU A 14 -44.10 41.70 57.08
C LEU A 14 -43.25 42.81 56.44
N TRP A 15 -43.43 43.12 55.14
CA TRP A 15 -43.37 44.49 54.62
C TRP A 15 -44.14 44.63 53.28
N ARG A 16 -45.09 45.57 53.29
CA ARG A 16 -45.66 46.43 52.22
C ARG A 16 -45.99 45.84 50.83
N LEU A 17 -47.28 45.94 50.52
CA LEU A 17 -47.87 45.94 49.17
C LEU A 17 -47.41 47.17 48.37
N ASP A 18 -46.92 46.95 47.16
CA ASP A 18 -47.08 47.90 46.06
C ASP A 18 -47.32 47.16 44.74
N LEU A 19 -48.33 47.61 43.99
CA LEU A 19 -48.90 46.99 42.79
C LEU A 19 -48.19 47.51 41.53
N LYS A 20 -47.60 46.62 40.71
CA LYS A 20 -47.63 46.63 39.22
C LYS A 20 -46.50 45.75 38.64
N SER A 21 -46.87 44.66 37.97
CA SER A 21 -46.43 44.32 36.61
C SER A 21 -46.96 42.94 36.20
N ARG A 22 -47.08 42.73 34.89
CA ARG A 22 -47.99 41.80 34.22
C ARG A 22 -47.47 40.36 34.23
N ASN A 23 -48.38 39.42 34.44
CA ASN A 23 -48.23 37.96 34.33
C ASN A 23 -47.73 37.51 32.94
N TRP A 24 -46.42 37.49 32.71
CA TRP A 24 -45.81 36.81 31.55
C TRP A 24 -45.43 35.35 31.85
N ASN A 25 -45.19 35.01 33.12
CA ASN A 25 -44.68 33.69 33.49
C ASN A 25 -45.73 32.57 33.45
N SER A 26 -47.02 32.89 33.58
CA SER A 26 -48.09 31.89 33.49
C SER A 26 -48.42 31.49 32.05
N ILE A 27 -48.22 32.37 31.06
CA ILE A 27 -48.44 32.03 29.64
C ILE A 27 -47.28 31.18 29.10
N ALA A 28 -46.04 31.42 29.54
CA ALA A 28 -44.89 30.60 29.17
C ALA A 28 -45.00 29.17 29.71
N PHE A 29 -45.42 29.01 30.97
CA PHE A 29 -45.58 27.68 31.58
C PHE A 29 -46.64 26.83 30.87
N TRP A 30 -47.81 27.40 30.55
CA TRP A 30 -48.86 26.66 29.83
C TRP A 30 -48.51 26.38 28.36
N ARG A 31 -47.74 27.25 27.70
CA ARG A 31 -47.22 26.97 26.34
C ARG A 31 -46.20 25.83 26.32
N SER A 32 -45.30 25.76 27.31
CA SER A 32 -44.34 24.65 27.40
C SER A 32 -45.01 23.31 27.72
N VAL A 33 -46.07 23.30 28.54
CA VAL A 33 -46.83 22.07 28.84
C VAL A 33 -47.65 21.60 27.64
N LEU A 34 -48.26 22.51 26.86
CA LEU A 34 -48.99 22.15 25.63
C LEU A 34 -48.07 21.68 24.49
N ILE A 35 -46.84 22.21 24.39
CA ILE A 35 -45.84 21.73 23.41
C ILE A 35 -45.29 20.35 23.81
N PHE A 36 -45.11 20.05 25.10
CA PHE A 36 -44.72 18.71 25.56
C PHE A 36 -45.83 17.66 25.35
N LEU A 37 -47.11 18.05 25.43
CA LEU A 37 -48.24 17.15 25.17
C LEU A 37 -48.50 16.85 23.69
N TRP A 38 -47.95 17.65 22.77
CA TRP A 38 -48.06 17.42 21.31
C TRP A 38 -46.91 16.60 20.71
N ILE A 39 -45.82 16.36 21.46
CA ILE A 39 -44.66 15.57 20.98
C ILE A 39 -44.68 14.13 21.52
N ALA A 40 -45.60 13.79 22.43
CA ALA A 40 -45.87 12.40 22.81
C ALA A 40 -46.77 11.71 21.76
N MET A 41 -46.31 11.63 20.51
CA MET A 41 -46.81 10.55 19.65
C MET A 41 -46.32 9.24 20.28
N PRO A 42 -47.20 8.28 20.59
CA PRO A 42 -46.73 6.94 20.90
C PRO A 42 -45.89 6.51 19.70
N ALA A 43 -44.60 6.27 19.92
CA ALA A 43 -43.80 5.49 19.00
C ALA A 43 -44.50 4.14 18.90
N HIS A 44 -45.35 3.98 17.89
CA HIS A 44 -45.95 2.71 17.57
C HIS A 44 -44.80 1.84 17.07
N ALA A 45 -44.29 1.02 17.96
CA ALA A 45 -43.47 -0.12 17.62
C ALA A 45 -44.28 -0.99 16.64
N ILE A 46 -43.94 -0.93 15.34
CA ILE A 46 -44.54 -1.79 14.32
C ILE A 46 -43.74 -3.08 14.32
N GLU A 47 -44.37 -4.17 14.74
CA GLU A 47 -43.88 -5.52 14.51
C GLU A 47 -43.88 -5.77 12.99
N VAL A 48 -42.70 -5.98 12.40
CA VAL A 48 -42.47 -5.96 10.94
C VAL A 48 -43.22 -7.09 10.21
N HIS A 49 -43.53 -8.18 10.91
CA HIS A 49 -44.30 -9.32 10.38
C HIS A 49 -45.56 -9.59 11.24
N ASN A 50 -46.34 -8.54 11.48
CA ASN A 50 -47.58 -8.62 12.27
C ASN A 50 -48.78 -9.12 11.45
N PHE A 51 -48.75 -10.36 10.95
CA PHE A 51 -49.85 -10.95 10.17
C PHE A 51 -50.25 -12.35 10.69
N ASP A 52 -51.37 -12.87 10.17
CA ASP A 52 -51.93 -14.16 10.58
C ASP A 52 -50.95 -15.33 10.31
N CYS A 53 -50.77 -16.19 11.32
CA CYS A 53 -49.88 -17.36 11.27
C CYS A 53 -50.15 -18.26 10.05
N LYS A 54 -51.37 -18.29 9.51
CA LYS A 54 -51.74 -19.09 8.32
C LYS A 54 -51.00 -18.67 7.05
N ASN A 55 -50.45 -17.45 7.01
CA ASN A 55 -49.65 -16.98 5.89
C ASN A 55 -48.33 -17.75 5.79
N CYS A 56 -47.76 -18.16 6.94
CA CYS A 56 -46.54 -18.96 6.98
C CYS A 56 -46.79 -20.46 7.19
N HIS A 57 -47.82 -20.81 7.96
CA HIS A 57 -48.17 -22.19 8.31
C HIS A 57 -49.29 -22.72 7.42
N LYS A 58 -49.00 -22.87 6.13
CA LYS A 58 -49.97 -23.28 5.11
C LYS A 58 -50.37 -24.75 5.25
N VAL A 59 -51.66 -25.02 5.06
CA VAL A 59 -52.20 -26.39 5.02
C VAL A 59 -51.56 -27.16 3.86
N GLY A 60 -51.02 -28.35 4.14
CA GLY A 60 -50.38 -29.21 3.13
C GLY A 60 -48.88 -28.96 2.94
N VAL A 61 -48.29 -27.93 3.57
CA VAL A 61 -46.84 -27.75 3.62
C VAL A 61 -46.32 -28.34 4.93
N SER A 62 -45.53 -29.42 4.84
CA SER A 62 -44.87 -29.98 6.01
C SER A 62 -43.87 -28.99 6.58
N TYR A 63 -43.66 -29.01 7.89
CA TYR A 63 -42.59 -28.23 8.51
C TYR A 63 -41.21 -28.63 7.95
N THR A 64 -41.02 -29.85 7.44
CA THR A 64 -39.76 -30.26 6.78
C THR A 64 -39.57 -29.66 5.39
N ASP A 65 -40.65 -29.19 4.78
CA ASP A 65 -40.66 -28.62 3.42
C ASP A 65 -40.52 -27.10 3.45
N LEU A 66 -40.64 -26.47 4.63
CA LEU A 66 -40.42 -25.03 4.79
C LEU A 66 -38.94 -24.69 4.51
N GLY A 67 -38.72 -23.93 3.44
CA GLY A 67 -37.40 -23.40 3.08
C GLY A 67 -36.65 -24.16 1.99
N ASN A 68 -37.28 -25.10 1.26
CA ASN A 68 -36.73 -25.56 -0.01
C ASN A 68 -36.94 -24.48 -1.10
N SER A 69 -36.20 -24.56 -2.21
CA SER A 69 -36.31 -23.61 -3.33
C SER A 69 -37.74 -23.44 -3.87
N ALA A 70 -38.55 -24.50 -3.87
CA ALA A 70 -39.93 -24.48 -4.37
C ALA A 70 -40.99 -24.10 -3.32
N THR A 71 -40.64 -24.10 -2.03
CA THR A 71 -41.58 -23.95 -0.89
C THR A 71 -41.05 -22.98 0.16
N ASN A 72 -40.18 -22.06 -0.24
CA ASN A 72 -39.68 -21.01 0.63
C ASN A 72 -40.80 -19.98 0.89
N VAL A 73 -41.42 -20.12 2.06
CA VAL A 73 -42.55 -19.30 2.49
C VAL A 73 -42.21 -17.81 2.58
N CYS A 74 -40.95 -17.46 2.84
CA CYS A 74 -40.51 -16.07 2.85
C CYS A 74 -40.62 -15.45 1.45
N LEU A 75 -40.24 -16.20 0.42
CA LEU A 75 -40.32 -15.76 -0.98
C LEU A 75 -41.75 -15.72 -1.53
N GLU A 76 -42.73 -16.30 -0.86
CA GLU A 76 -44.13 -16.11 -1.28
C GLU A 76 -44.60 -14.67 -1.05
N CYS A 77 -44.03 -14.02 -0.03
CA CYS A 77 -44.23 -12.62 0.29
C CYS A 77 -43.14 -11.73 -0.33
N HIS A 78 -41.88 -12.14 -0.27
CA HIS A 78 -40.72 -11.36 -0.72
C HIS A 78 -40.26 -11.71 -2.13
N LYS A 79 -41.18 -11.98 -3.05
CA LYS A 79 -40.88 -12.19 -4.47
C LYS A 79 -41.11 -10.94 -5.30
N ASP A 80 -40.66 -10.98 -6.55
CA ASP A 80 -41.10 -10.04 -7.58
C ASP A 80 -42.63 -9.95 -7.65
N ASN A 81 -43.13 -8.72 -7.69
CA ASN A 81 -44.56 -8.40 -7.68
C ASN A 81 -45.28 -9.06 -6.48
N PRO A 82 -44.89 -8.71 -5.25
CA PRO A 82 -45.42 -9.34 -4.06
C PRO A 82 -46.89 -8.97 -3.85
N PRO A 83 -47.73 -9.89 -3.31
CA PRO A 83 -49.07 -9.52 -2.89
C PRO A 83 -49.00 -8.60 -1.65
N SER A 84 -49.93 -7.66 -1.55
CA SER A 84 -50.15 -6.98 -0.27
C SER A 84 -50.74 -7.95 0.76
N VAL A 85 -50.22 -7.90 1.99
CA VAL A 85 -50.66 -8.75 3.10
C VAL A 85 -51.44 -7.91 4.11
N THR A 86 -52.61 -8.40 4.51
CA THR A 86 -53.37 -7.81 5.62
C THR A 86 -52.71 -8.15 6.95
N MET A 87 -52.33 -7.11 7.68
CA MET A 87 -51.76 -7.18 9.01
C MET A 87 -52.85 -7.44 10.08
N LEU A 88 -52.46 -7.88 11.27
CA LEU A 88 -53.38 -8.18 12.37
C LEU A 88 -54.10 -6.93 12.90
N ASP A 89 -53.54 -5.74 12.66
CA ASP A 89 -54.20 -4.45 12.96
C ASP A 89 -55.20 -4.01 11.88
N GLY A 90 -55.39 -4.82 10.84
CA GLY A 90 -56.28 -4.55 9.71
C GLY A 90 -55.69 -3.66 8.62
N THR A 91 -54.47 -3.16 8.79
CA THR A 91 -53.75 -2.43 7.74
C THR A 91 -53.26 -3.41 6.65
N SER A 92 -52.88 -2.87 5.49
CA SER A 92 -52.31 -3.65 4.39
C SER A 92 -50.89 -3.16 4.13
N ALA A 93 -49.92 -4.07 4.03
CA ALA A 93 -48.55 -3.72 3.69
C ALA A 93 -48.02 -4.59 2.55
N THR A 94 -47.10 -4.00 1.78
CA THR A 94 -46.39 -4.68 0.70
C THR A 94 -44.90 -4.70 1.06
N PRO A 95 -44.22 -5.85 1.01
CA PRO A 95 -42.80 -5.93 1.32
C PRO A 95 -41.98 -5.17 0.29
N THR A 96 -40.85 -4.60 0.72
CA THR A 96 -39.94 -3.82 -0.13
C THR A 96 -38.63 -4.56 -0.44
N GLY A 97 -38.20 -5.47 0.43
CA GLY A 97 -37.07 -6.36 0.12
C GLY A 97 -37.56 -7.54 -0.72
N LEU A 98 -37.41 -7.45 -2.04
CA LEU A 98 -37.87 -8.47 -2.97
C LEU A 98 -36.68 -9.32 -3.41
N PHE A 99 -36.92 -10.61 -3.61
CA PHE A 99 -35.94 -11.57 -4.07
C PHE A 99 -36.55 -12.52 -5.08
N ALA A 100 -35.84 -12.77 -6.17
CA ALA A 100 -36.08 -13.87 -7.06
C ALA A 100 -35.22 -15.09 -6.67
N PRO A 101 -35.63 -16.32 -7.05
CA PRO A 101 -34.80 -17.51 -6.88
C PRO A 101 -33.37 -17.38 -7.43
N THR A 102 -33.22 -16.60 -8.49
CA THR A 102 -31.97 -16.29 -9.21
C THR A 102 -31.00 -15.39 -8.46
N ASP A 103 -31.47 -14.69 -7.42
CA ASP A 103 -30.64 -13.74 -6.67
C ASP A 103 -29.71 -14.48 -5.71
N ALA A 104 -29.97 -15.75 -5.43
CA ALA A 104 -29.15 -16.56 -4.54
C ALA A 104 -27.75 -16.80 -5.13
N SER A 105 -26.71 -16.63 -4.33
CA SER A 105 -25.33 -16.89 -4.75
C SER A 105 -25.08 -18.37 -5.05
N ASN A 106 -24.46 -18.65 -6.20
CA ASN A 106 -23.94 -19.93 -6.63
C ASN A 106 -22.41 -19.94 -6.71
N ALA A 107 -21.70 -18.96 -6.14
CA ALA A 107 -20.24 -18.84 -6.28
C ALA A 107 -19.47 -20.13 -5.91
N MET A 108 -20.08 -20.98 -5.08
CA MET A 108 -19.50 -22.24 -4.62
C MET A 108 -20.17 -23.49 -5.23
N GLY A 109 -21.05 -23.35 -6.23
CA GLY A 109 -21.81 -24.47 -6.80
C GLY A 109 -22.72 -25.13 -5.76
N SER A 110 -23.50 -24.33 -5.04
CA SER A 110 -24.31 -24.76 -3.89
C SER A 110 -25.81 -24.86 -4.21
N TYR A 111 -26.20 -24.63 -5.46
CA TYR A 111 -27.59 -24.70 -5.90
C TYR A 111 -28.19 -26.09 -5.67
N PRO A 112 -29.35 -26.20 -5.00
CA PRO A 112 -30.07 -27.46 -4.92
C PRO A 112 -30.69 -27.82 -6.28
N ALA A 113 -31.01 -29.09 -6.45
CA ALA A 113 -31.72 -29.56 -7.65
C ALA A 113 -33.02 -28.78 -7.88
N GLY A 114 -33.20 -28.27 -9.10
CA GLY A 114 -34.37 -27.50 -9.51
C GLY A 114 -34.27 -25.98 -9.28
N LEU A 115 -33.17 -25.49 -8.69
CA LEU A 115 -32.80 -24.08 -8.77
C LEU A 115 -31.83 -23.89 -9.95
N SER A 116 -32.04 -22.86 -10.76
CA SER A 116 -31.18 -22.54 -11.90
C SER A 116 -30.50 -21.20 -11.68
N GLU A 117 -29.20 -21.16 -11.96
CA GLU A 117 -28.38 -19.95 -11.91
C GLU A 117 -29.01 -18.85 -12.76
N GLY A 118 -29.24 -17.69 -12.14
CA GLY A 118 -29.69 -16.50 -12.83
C GLY A 118 -28.56 -15.84 -13.60
N SER A 119 -28.94 -15.05 -14.60
CA SER A 119 -28.05 -14.14 -15.32
C SER A 119 -28.74 -12.80 -15.52
N GLY A 120 -27.98 -11.72 -15.57
CA GLY A 120 -28.46 -10.36 -15.71
C GLY A 120 -28.63 -9.60 -14.39
N PRO A 121 -29.08 -8.33 -14.47
CA PRO A 121 -29.17 -7.41 -13.34
C PRO A 121 -29.90 -8.00 -12.12
N GLY A 122 -29.28 -7.90 -10.93
CA GLY A 122 -29.85 -8.38 -9.66
C GLY A 122 -29.66 -9.87 -9.38
N ALA A 123 -29.27 -10.68 -10.37
CA ALA A 123 -28.92 -12.09 -10.12
C ALA A 123 -27.66 -12.20 -9.24
N GLN A 124 -27.57 -13.28 -8.45
CA GLN A 124 -26.40 -13.57 -7.61
C GLN A 124 -26.06 -12.52 -6.52
N THR A 125 -27.01 -11.63 -6.19
CA THR A 125 -26.81 -10.52 -5.25
C THR A 125 -27.19 -10.81 -3.80
N SER A 126 -27.53 -12.06 -3.48
CA SER A 126 -27.95 -12.47 -2.14
C SER A 126 -27.28 -13.77 -1.69
N HIS A 127 -27.18 -13.95 -0.38
CA HIS A 127 -26.67 -15.19 0.19
C HIS A 127 -27.52 -16.39 -0.23
N MET A 128 -26.89 -17.54 -0.42
CA MET A 128 -27.59 -18.80 -0.65
C MET A 128 -28.57 -19.08 0.50
N TRP A 129 -29.86 -19.32 0.20
CA TRP A 129 -30.91 -19.57 1.20
C TRP A 129 -31.73 -20.84 0.94
N ALA A 130 -31.31 -21.69 -0.01
CA ALA A 130 -31.91 -23.00 -0.27
C ALA A 130 -30.89 -24.14 -0.36
N GLY A 131 -29.62 -23.84 -0.07
CA GLY A 131 -28.52 -24.80 -0.11
C GLY A 131 -28.43 -25.66 1.14
N ARG A 132 -27.39 -26.49 1.18
CA ARG A 132 -26.98 -27.18 2.42
C ARG A 132 -26.30 -26.19 3.35
N ASP A 133 -26.40 -26.44 4.65
CA ASP A 133 -25.72 -25.65 5.68
C ASP A 133 -24.24 -26.00 5.87
N VAL A 134 -23.80 -27.12 5.29
CA VAL A 134 -22.39 -27.53 5.27
C VAL A 134 -21.87 -27.41 3.84
N LYS A 135 -20.84 -26.58 3.67
CA LYS A 135 -20.10 -26.41 2.42
C LYS A 135 -18.66 -26.03 2.75
N GLU A 136 -17.77 -27.02 2.68
CA GLU A 136 -16.37 -26.88 3.08
C GLU A 136 -15.65 -25.75 2.32
N ALA A 137 -15.90 -25.64 1.00
CA ALA A 137 -15.34 -24.58 0.16
C ALA A 137 -15.76 -23.15 0.58
N ALA A 138 -16.90 -23.04 1.26
CA ALA A 138 -17.40 -21.80 1.83
C ALA A 138 -17.14 -21.74 3.34
N GLY A 139 -16.19 -22.51 3.88
CA GLY A 139 -15.90 -22.58 5.33
C GLY A 139 -17.14 -22.89 6.17
N ALA A 140 -18.21 -23.38 5.57
CA ALA A 140 -19.53 -23.41 6.17
C ALA A 140 -19.76 -24.76 6.86
N GLN A 141 -20.18 -24.68 8.11
CA GLN A 141 -20.52 -25.79 8.98
C GLN A 141 -21.93 -25.62 9.52
N ALA A 142 -22.49 -26.72 10.03
CA ALA A 142 -23.75 -26.67 10.74
C ALA A 142 -23.59 -25.80 12.02
N PRO A 143 -24.52 -24.88 12.29
CA PRO A 143 -24.49 -24.01 13.45
C PRO A 143 -24.52 -24.84 14.74
N SER A 144 -23.82 -24.40 15.77
CA SER A 144 -23.83 -25.11 17.06
C SER A 144 -25.08 -24.81 17.87
N GLY A 145 -25.67 -23.63 17.67
CA GLY A 145 -26.80 -23.17 18.46
C GLY A 145 -28.12 -23.80 18.01
N ARG A 146 -28.86 -24.40 18.94
CA ARG A 146 -30.24 -24.89 18.67
C ARG A 146 -31.17 -23.78 18.15
N VAL A 147 -30.87 -22.52 18.49
CA VAL A 147 -31.63 -21.34 18.06
C VAL A 147 -31.75 -21.24 16.53
N PHE A 148 -30.71 -21.64 15.79
CA PHE A 148 -30.66 -21.56 14.31
C PHE A 148 -31.54 -22.59 13.59
N TYR A 149 -31.98 -23.64 14.28
CA TYR A 149 -32.75 -24.73 13.67
C TYR A 149 -34.27 -24.51 13.74
N GLY A 150 -34.71 -23.48 14.47
CA GLY A 150 -36.12 -23.27 14.81
C GLY A 150 -36.65 -24.31 15.80
N ARG A 151 -37.88 -24.10 16.29
CA ARG A 151 -38.49 -24.88 17.39
C ARG A 151 -38.56 -26.40 17.12
N TYR A 152 -38.74 -26.79 15.86
CA TYR A 152 -38.92 -28.19 15.45
C TYR A 152 -37.79 -28.73 14.57
N GLY A 153 -36.63 -28.06 14.52
CA GLY A 153 -35.53 -28.50 13.67
C GLY A 153 -35.80 -28.35 12.17
N ILE A 154 -36.68 -27.41 11.80
CA ILE A 154 -37.15 -27.17 10.43
C ILE A 154 -35.98 -26.95 9.47
N SER A 155 -34.95 -26.21 9.91
CA SER A 155 -33.79 -25.90 9.08
C SER A 155 -32.68 -26.94 9.14
N THR A 156 -32.87 -28.09 9.79
CA THR A 156 -31.77 -29.07 9.95
C THR A 156 -31.21 -29.52 8.60
N GLY A 157 -29.90 -29.36 8.40
CA GLY A 157 -29.21 -29.72 7.16
C GLY A 157 -29.43 -28.75 5.97
N LYS A 158 -30.16 -27.66 6.19
CA LYS A 158 -30.58 -26.70 5.15
C LYS A 158 -30.31 -25.27 5.56
N LEU A 159 -29.72 -24.49 4.68
CA LEU A 159 -29.65 -23.05 4.83
C LEU A 159 -30.96 -22.43 4.34
N THR A 160 -31.63 -21.62 5.17
CA THR A 160 -32.93 -21.00 4.89
C THR A 160 -33.00 -19.62 5.51
N CYS A 161 -33.91 -18.74 5.06
CA CYS A 161 -34.05 -17.36 5.56
C CYS A 161 -34.20 -17.31 7.10
N GLN A 162 -34.94 -18.27 7.66
CA GLN A 162 -35.16 -18.38 9.12
C GLN A 162 -33.89 -18.76 9.90
N ARG A 163 -32.77 -19.10 9.27
CA ARG A 163 -31.50 -19.25 10.00
C ARG A 163 -31.01 -17.91 10.50
N CYS A 164 -31.11 -16.89 9.67
CA CYS A 164 -30.65 -15.55 9.99
C CYS A 164 -31.78 -14.69 10.56
N HIS A 165 -33.04 -15.00 10.20
CA HIS A 165 -34.20 -14.23 10.61
C HIS A 165 -35.12 -15.01 11.57
N ASP A 166 -35.66 -14.34 12.58
CA ASP A 166 -36.72 -14.82 13.44
C ASP A 166 -38.07 -14.21 13.05
N PRO A 167 -38.89 -14.90 12.24
CA PRO A 167 -40.20 -14.39 11.83
C PRO A 167 -41.20 -14.29 13.01
N HIS A 168 -40.84 -14.81 14.19
CA HIS A 168 -41.62 -14.66 15.42
C HIS A 168 -41.07 -13.59 16.36
N SER A 169 -40.05 -12.83 15.94
CA SER A 169 -39.47 -11.77 16.74
C SER A 169 -40.54 -10.71 17.03
N ARG A 170 -40.77 -10.48 18.32
CA ARG A 170 -41.64 -9.40 18.83
C ARG A 170 -40.85 -8.18 19.27
N ASP A 171 -39.54 -8.19 19.05
CA ASP A 171 -38.66 -7.10 19.43
C ASP A 171 -38.81 -5.96 18.41
N ALA A 172 -39.39 -4.86 18.88
CA ALA A 172 -39.61 -3.65 18.11
C ALA A 172 -38.32 -2.98 17.62
N THR A 173 -37.19 -3.22 18.30
CA THR A 173 -35.88 -2.68 17.91
C THR A 173 -35.18 -3.55 16.87
N ASN A 174 -35.62 -4.80 16.72
CA ASN A 174 -35.12 -5.75 15.75
C ASN A 174 -35.91 -5.67 14.44
N THR A 175 -35.83 -4.53 13.77
CA THR A 175 -36.60 -4.22 12.55
C THR A 175 -36.24 -5.11 11.36
N LYS A 176 -35.05 -5.73 11.37
CA LYS A 176 -34.63 -6.73 10.38
C LYS A 176 -34.93 -8.16 10.82
N ILE A 177 -35.63 -8.33 11.95
CA ILE A 177 -35.97 -9.61 12.57
C ILE A 177 -34.78 -10.58 12.65
N LEU A 178 -33.58 -10.11 12.97
CA LEU A 178 -32.40 -10.96 13.08
C LEU A 178 -32.57 -11.95 14.24
N ARG A 179 -32.17 -13.21 14.04
CA ARG A 179 -32.40 -14.30 14.99
C ARG A 179 -31.69 -14.09 16.33
N LEU A 180 -30.53 -13.44 16.30
CA LEU A 180 -29.77 -13.07 17.50
C LEU A 180 -29.97 -11.60 17.92
N GLY A 181 -30.98 -10.92 17.36
CA GLY A 181 -31.22 -9.49 17.58
C GLY A 181 -30.28 -8.59 16.77
N THR A 182 -30.47 -7.27 16.91
CA THR A 182 -29.82 -6.26 16.06
C THR A 182 -28.29 -6.30 16.12
N ASN A 183 -27.71 -6.67 17.26
CA ASN A 183 -26.25 -6.70 17.45
C ASN A 183 -25.64 -8.09 17.18
N GLY A 184 -26.45 -9.13 16.97
CA GLY A 184 -25.96 -10.49 16.79
C GLY A 184 -25.59 -10.84 15.35
N LYS A 185 -25.45 -9.85 14.45
CA LYS A 185 -25.26 -10.09 13.01
C LYS A 185 -24.01 -10.90 12.71
N GLU A 186 -22.86 -10.48 13.26
CA GLU A 186 -21.59 -11.18 13.05
C GLU A 186 -21.57 -12.55 13.73
N ASP A 187 -22.14 -12.66 14.94
CA ASP A 187 -22.26 -13.94 15.65
C ASP A 187 -23.01 -15.00 14.85
N MET A 188 -24.03 -14.60 14.07
CA MET A 188 -24.75 -15.51 13.18
C MET A 188 -23.86 -16.02 12.04
N CYS A 189 -23.08 -15.14 11.43
CA CYS A 189 -22.10 -15.50 10.40
C CYS A 189 -21.08 -16.48 10.98
N LEU A 190 -20.49 -16.13 12.12
CA LEU A 190 -19.46 -16.92 12.78
C LEU A 190 -19.96 -18.27 13.29
N ASP A 191 -21.23 -18.46 13.66
CA ASP A 191 -21.69 -19.79 14.08
C ASP A 191 -21.70 -20.82 12.94
N CYS A 192 -21.92 -20.38 11.70
CA CYS A 192 -21.83 -21.23 10.50
C CYS A 192 -20.41 -21.22 9.90
N HIS A 193 -19.72 -20.09 9.94
CA HIS A 193 -18.42 -19.87 9.28
C HIS A 193 -17.23 -19.85 10.25
N LYS A 194 -17.32 -20.64 11.32
CA LYS A 194 -16.29 -20.75 12.38
C LYS A 194 -14.85 -20.88 11.89
N PRO A 195 -14.55 -21.69 10.85
CA PRO A 195 -13.18 -21.83 10.36
C PRO A 195 -12.53 -20.52 9.92
N TRP A 196 -13.31 -19.48 9.62
CA TRP A 196 -12.80 -18.17 9.22
C TRP A 196 -12.60 -17.21 10.40
N ASN A 197 -13.02 -17.58 11.61
CA ASN A 197 -12.76 -16.79 12.80
C ASN A 197 -11.32 -16.99 13.27
N VAL A 198 -10.39 -16.34 12.55
CA VAL A 198 -8.97 -16.33 12.88
C VAL A 198 -8.59 -14.99 13.50
N GLY A 199 -7.75 -15.03 14.52
CA GLY A 199 -7.23 -13.83 15.16
C GLY A 199 -6.08 -13.20 14.35
N ILE A 200 -5.57 -12.07 14.85
CA ILE A 200 -4.45 -11.34 14.21
C ILE A 200 -3.11 -12.06 14.26
N ASN A 201 -2.95 -13.05 15.15
CA ASN A 201 -1.66 -13.69 15.41
C ASN A 201 -1.24 -14.71 14.34
N ASP A 202 -2.17 -15.14 13.48
CA ASP A 202 -1.91 -16.21 12.51
C ASP A 202 -1.53 -15.66 11.12
N HIS A 203 -1.22 -14.36 11.02
CA HIS A 203 -0.74 -13.73 9.78
C HIS A 203 -1.64 -14.01 8.55
N GLY A 204 -2.95 -14.08 8.76
CA GLY A 204 -3.90 -14.41 7.69
C GLY A 204 -3.79 -15.84 7.17
N LEU A 205 -3.43 -16.80 8.02
CA LEU A 205 -3.47 -18.23 7.69
C LEU A 205 -4.91 -18.62 7.33
N LEU A 206 -5.13 -18.96 6.06
CA LEU A 206 -6.42 -19.37 5.49
C LEU A 206 -7.55 -18.31 5.48
N SER A 207 -7.52 -17.28 6.31
CA SER A 207 -8.60 -16.30 6.40
C SER A 207 -8.07 -14.93 6.78
N HIS A 208 -8.70 -13.86 6.27
CA HIS A 208 -8.41 -12.52 6.71
C HIS A 208 -8.78 -12.38 8.20
N PRO A 209 -7.93 -11.77 9.04
CA PRO A 209 -8.23 -11.58 10.46
C PRO A 209 -9.47 -10.72 10.70
N ILE A 210 -10.23 -11.07 11.74
CA ILE A 210 -11.26 -10.22 12.32
C ILE A 210 -10.63 -9.43 13.46
N VAL A 211 -10.88 -8.13 13.51
CA VAL A 211 -10.30 -7.24 14.54
C VAL A 211 -11.39 -6.41 15.18
N ASP A 212 -11.39 -6.33 16.50
CA ASP A 212 -12.40 -5.55 17.25
C ASP A 212 -12.08 -4.05 17.25
N ASN A 213 -10.81 -3.67 17.07
CA ASN A 213 -10.34 -2.29 17.11
C ASN A 213 -9.40 -2.01 15.94
N TYR A 214 -9.97 -1.52 14.84
CA TYR A 214 -9.20 -1.20 13.64
C TYR A 214 -8.32 0.05 13.83
N GLN A 215 -8.71 0.99 14.70
CA GLN A 215 -7.87 2.16 15.01
C GLN A 215 -6.50 1.75 15.55
N GLN A 216 -6.45 0.74 16.42
CA GLN A 216 -5.19 0.21 16.94
C GLN A 216 -4.32 -0.40 15.83
N VAL A 217 -4.93 -1.15 14.89
CA VAL A 217 -4.23 -1.73 13.75
C VAL A 217 -3.60 -0.63 12.87
N TYR A 218 -4.33 0.46 12.65
CA TYR A 218 -3.79 1.63 11.94
C TYR A 218 -2.66 2.30 12.72
N ASP A 219 -2.83 2.54 14.02
CA ASP A 219 -1.81 3.20 14.85
C ASP A 219 -0.49 2.39 14.90
N ASP A 220 -0.59 1.06 14.90
CA ASP A 220 0.56 0.15 14.94
C ASP A 220 1.31 0.07 13.59
N ALA A 221 0.66 0.38 12.46
CA ALA A 221 1.23 0.26 11.11
C ALA A 221 0.60 1.22 10.09
N SER A 222 0.68 2.52 10.35
CA SER A 222 0.03 3.56 9.54
C SER A 222 0.54 3.67 8.09
N ASP A 223 1.70 3.08 7.80
CA ASP A 223 2.25 2.96 6.44
C ASP A 223 1.54 1.89 5.60
N ARG A 224 0.88 0.92 6.25
CA ARG A 224 0.22 -0.25 5.62
C ARG A 224 -1.30 -0.15 5.59
N TYR A 225 -1.86 0.65 6.48
CA TYR A 225 -3.30 0.77 6.68
C TYR A 225 -3.77 2.21 6.50
N ARG A 226 -4.98 2.37 5.98
CA ARG A 226 -5.69 3.63 5.91
C ARG A 226 -6.34 3.93 7.26
N SER A 227 -6.44 5.21 7.59
CA SER A 227 -7.14 5.65 8.81
C SER A 227 -8.65 5.33 8.72
N PRO A 228 -9.37 5.18 9.84
CA PRO A 228 -10.81 4.91 9.81
C PRO A 228 -11.62 5.90 8.98
N ALA A 229 -11.27 7.19 9.01
CA ALA A 229 -11.93 8.21 8.20
C ALA A 229 -11.76 7.95 6.69
N GLN A 230 -10.59 7.48 6.27
CA GLN A 230 -10.36 7.10 4.86
C GLN A 230 -11.10 5.82 4.47
N VAL A 231 -11.33 4.90 5.41
CA VAL A 231 -12.17 3.71 5.17
C VAL A 231 -13.62 4.13 4.94
N GLU A 232 -14.14 5.08 5.72
CA GLU A 232 -15.51 5.62 5.53
C GLU A 232 -15.69 6.35 4.18
N GLU A 233 -14.61 6.86 3.60
CA GLU A 233 -14.60 7.54 2.30
C GLU A 233 -14.33 6.58 1.11
N ALA A 234 -14.04 5.30 1.38
CA ALA A 234 -13.72 4.33 0.34
C ALA A 234 -14.91 4.09 -0.61
N LEU A 235 -14.61 3.69 -1.85
CA LEU A 235 -15.64 3.29 -2.81
C LEU A 235 -16.26 1.95 -2.43
N GLY A 236 -17.50 1.74 -2.88
CA GLY A 236 -18.34 0.66 -2.39
C GLY A 236 -18.85 0.92 -0.97
N GLU A 237 -19.64 -0.01 -0.43
CA GLU A 237 -20.19 0.11 0.92
C GLU A 237 -19.31 -0.54 2.00
N VAL A 238 -17.99 -0.66 1.75
CA VAL A 238 -17.04 -1.23 2.71
C VAL A 238 -17.01 -0.38 3.96
N ALA A 239 -17.19 -0.99 5.13
CA ALA A 239 -17.32 -0.25 6.37
C ALA A 239 -16.76 -0.99 7.59
N LEU A 240 -16.25 -0.24 8.55
CA LEU A 240 -15.92 -0.79 9.86
C LEU A 240 -17.20 -1.13 10.63
N VAL A 241 -17.22 -2.30 11.27
CA VAL A 241 -18.36 -2.77 12.06
C VAL A 241 -18.00 -2.59 13.53
N GLU A 242 -18.72 -1.69 14.21
CA GLU A 242 -18.46 -1.35 15.62
C GLU A 242 -17.01 -0.89 15.88
N GLY A 243 -16.37 -0.27 14.88
CA GLY A 243 -14.98 0.19 14.95
C GLY A 243 -13.94 -0.89 14.61
N GLY A 244 -14.38 -2.10 14.28
CA GLY A 244 -13.56 -3.23 13.87
C GLY A 244 -13.73 -3.65 12.41
N VAL A 245 -13.00 -4.69 12.00
CA VAL A 245 -13.21 -5.40 10.73
C VAL A 245 -13.87 -6.74 11.04
N SER A 246 -15.02 -6.99 10.44
CA SER A 246 -15.76 -8.24 10.59
C SER A 246 -16.32 -8.74 9.25
N CYS A 247 -17.09 -9.82 9.26
CA CYS A 247 -17.60 -10.46 8.05
C CYS A 247 -18.35 -9.45 7.18
N SER A 248 -19.23 -8.66 7.80
CA SER A 248 -20.02 -7.67 7.08
C SER A 248 -19.30 -6.37 6.75
N SER A 249 -18.03 -6.22 7.11
CA SER A 249 -17.19 -5.12 6.64
C SER A 249 -16.91 -5.25 5.14
N CYS A 250 -16.68 -6.47 4.69
CA CYS A 250 -16.40 -6.78 3.29
C CYS A 250 -17.60 -7.35 2.54
N HIS A 251 -18.51 -8.02 3.27
CA HIS A 251 -19.66 -8.69 2.66
C HIS A 251 -21.00 -7.99 2.89
N GLY A 252 -21.84 -8.01 1.86
CA GLY A 252 -23.25 -7.68 1.96
C GLY A 252 -24.12 -8.90 1.69
N VAL A 253 -24.95 -9.32 2.64
CA VAL A 253 -25.69 -10.60 2.51
C VAL A 253 -26.85 -10.54 1.51
N HIS A 254 -27.31 -9.35 1.15
CA HIS A 254 -28.44 -9.13 0.25
C HIS A 254 -28.23 -7.84 -0.53
N PHE A 255 -28.68 -7.84 -1.79
CA PHE A 255 -28.61 -6.68 -2.68
C PHE A 255 -27.19 -6.16 -2.90
N THR A 256 -26.24 -7.09 -2.99
CA THR A 256 -24.81 -6.82 -3.12
C THR A 256 -24.26 -7.54 -4.34
N ASP A 257 -23.81 -6.78 -5.32
CA ASP A 257 -23.42 -7.25 -6.66
C ASP A 257 -21.90 -7.31 -6.87
N SER A 258 -21.09 -7.02 -5.85
CA SER A 258 -19.63 -6.98 -5.99
C SER A 258 -19.14 -5.92 -6.99
N ASP A 259 -19.87 -4.80 -7.09
CA ASP A 259 -19.53 -3.62 -7.89
C ASP A 259 -19.51 -2.37 -6.99
N GLY A 260 -18.33 -1.79 -6.76
CA GLY A 260 -18.13 -0.59 -5.97
C GLY A 260 -18.62 0.69 -6.62
N THR A 261 -19.08 0.63 -7.88
CA THR A 261 -19.67 1.77 -8.61
C THR A 261 -21.19 1.84 -8.48
N THR A 262 -21.85 0.76 -8.04
CA THR A 262 -23.29 0.71 -7.76
C THR A 262 -23.54 0.96 -6.27
N THR A 263 -24.75 1.39 -5.93
CA THR A 263 -25.19 1.48 -4.54
C THR A 263 -25.98 0.23 -4.22
N ASP A 264 -25.56 -0.49 -3.18
CA ASP A 264 -26.25 -1.68 -2.71
C ASP A 264 -27.59 -1.33 -2.04
N GLY A 265 -28.50 -2.30 -2.04
CA GLY A 265 -29.70 -2.23 -1.21
C GLY A 265 -31.03 -2.42 -1.93
N PRO A 266 -32.12 -2.42 -1.16
CA PRO A 266 -33.45 -2.70 -1.70
C PRO A 266 -33.88 -1.61 -2.68
N ALA A 267 -34.47 -2.03 -3.79
CA ALA A 267 -34.93 -1.17 -4.88
C ALA A 267 -33.83 -0.36 -5.60
N GLN A 268 -32.56 -0.71 -5.41
CA GLN A 268 -31.46 -0.19 -6.22
C GLN A 268 -31.35 -0.95 -7.54
N SER A 269 -30.73 -0.31 -8.53
CA SER A 269 -30.44 -0.93 -9.82
C SER A 269 -29.07 -1.61 -9.71
N LEU A 270 -29.08 -2.91 -9.45
CA LEU A 270 -27.86 -3.71 -9.26
C LEU A 270 -27.36 -4.30 -10.57
N ALA A 271 -26.05 -4.49 -10.67
CA ALA A 271 -25.42 -5.31 -11.69
C ALA A 271 -25.71 -6.81 -11.47
N GLU A 272 -25.21 -7.65 -12.38
CA GLU A 272 -25.13 -9.08 -12.13
C GLU A 272 -23.97 -9.35 -11.18
N GLY A 273 -24.24 -9.98 -10.04
CA GLY A 273 -23.21 -10.26 -9.05
C GLY A 273 -22.28 -11.40 -9.43
N ASP A 274 -21.05 -11.37 -8.94
CA ASP A 274 -20.13 -12.52 -9.04
C ASP A 274 -20.45 -13.64 -8.02
N GLY A 275 -21.53 -13.48 -7.26
CA GLY A 275 -21.99 -14.39 -6.22
C GLY A 275 -21.13 -14.38 -4.95
N LYS A 276 -20.04 -13.61 -4.87
CA LYS A 276 -19.18 -13.56 -3.66
C LYS A 276 -19.65 -12.51 -2.66
N LEU A 277 -20.64 -11.70 -3.05
CA LEU A 277 -21.36 -10.80 -2.16
C LEU A 277 -20.41 -9.79 -1.51
N LEU A 278 -19.50 -9.23 -2.31
CA LEU A 278 -18.51 -8.25 -1.87
C LEU A 278 -19.13 -6.85 -1.96
N ARG A 279 -18.83 -5.98 -1.01
CA ARG A 279 -19.35 -4.60 -0.96
C ARG A 279 -18.70 -3.63 -1.94
N ALA A 280 -17.65 -4.09 -2.60
CA ALA A 280 -16.89 -3.37 -3.59
C ALA A 280 -16.46 -4.36 -4.68
N ASP A 281 -15.73 -3.86 -5.67
CA ASP A 281 -15.29 -4.60 -6.83
C ASP A 281 -14.64 -5.94 -6.47
N GLY A 282 -15.26 -7.01 -6.99
CA GLY A 282 -14.70 -8.35 -6.95
C GLY A 282 -13.57 -8.56 -7.97
N PRO A 283 -13.08 -9.80 -8.15
CA PRO A 283 -11.98 -10.11 -9.08
C PRO A 283 -12.26 -9.78 -10.55
N THR A 284 -13.53 -9.60 -10.92
CA THR A 284 -13.98 -9.24 -12.28
C THR A 284 -14.49 -7.80 -12.37
N GLY A 285 -14.39 -7.04 -11.27
CA GLY A 285 -14.78 -5.63 -11.22
C GLY A 285 -13.82 -4.73 -11.99
N THR A 286 -14.14 -3.44 -12.05
CA THR A 286 -13.32 -2.43 -12.75
C THR A 286 -12.03 -2.08 -12.02
N ASP A 287 -12.06 -2.17 -10.69
CA ASP A 287 -10.95 -2.00 -9.75
C ASP A 287 -10.93 -3.21 -8.80
N PRO A 288 -10.33 -4.35 -9.22
CA PRO A 288 -10.29 -5.57 -8.41
C PRO A 288 -9.56 -5.45 -7.07
N SER A 289 -9.00 -4.28 -6.77
CA SER A 289 -8.30 -3.96 -5.53
C SER A 289 -9.11 -3.07 -4.59
N ALA A 290 -10.20 -2.45 -5.06
CA ALA A 290 -11.01 -1.49 -4.29
C ALA A 290 -11.43 -2.03 -2.92
N LEU A 291 -11.87 -3.28 -2.85
CA LEU A 291 -12.27 -3.93 -1.59
C LEU A 291 -11.13 -3.94 -0.56
N CYS A 292 -9.93 -4.35 -0.98
CA CYS A 292 -8.77 -4.46 -0.11
C CYS A 292 -8.18 -3.09 0.21
N GLN A 293 -8.12 -2.22 -0.79
CA GLN A 293 -7.57 -0.86 -0.68
C GLN A 293 -8.48 0.09 0.09
N ALA A 294 -9.73 -0.30 0.42
CA ALA A 294 -10.54 0.43 1.38
C ALA A 294 -9.82 0.54 2.74
N CYS A 295 -9.13 -0.52 3.17
CA CYS A 295 -8.37 -0.55 4.43
C CYS A 295 -6.86 -0.52 4.22
N HIS A 296 -6.33 -1.13 3.16
CA HIS A 296 -4.90 -1.22 2.92
C HIS A 296 -4.37 -0.08 2.05
N THR A 297 -3.11 0.30 2.27
CA THR A 297 -2.41 1.28 1.43
C THR A 297 -1.71 0.63 0.24
N TYR A 298 -1.67 -0.71 0.17
CA TYR A 298 -0.92 -1.46 -0.83
C TYR A 298 -1.34 -1.12 -2.27
N LYS A 299 -0.35 -1.07 -3.16
CA LYS A 299 -0.56 -0.86 -4.60
C LYS A 299 -0.92 -2.18 -5.28
N GLU A 300 -1.49 -2.07 -6.47
CA GLU A 300 -1.68 -3.21 -7.36
C GLU A 300 -0.33 -3.66 -7.93
N HIS A 301 -0.18 -4.96 -8.19
CA HIS A 301 1.02 -5.49 -8.83
C HIS A 301 0.94 -5.27 -10.33
N GLY A 302 2.04 -4.95 -11.02
CA GLY A 302 1.99 -4.84 -12.48
C GLY A 302 3.02 -3.93 -13.10
N SER A 303 2.68 -3.47 -14.31
CA SER A 303 3.47 -2.58 -15.14
C SER A 303 2.54 -1.81 -16.08
N GLY A 304 3.10 -0.97 -16.95
CA GLY A 304 2.33 -0.28 -17.99
C GLY A 304 1.62 -1.21 -19.01
N THR A 305 1.89 -2.52 -19.01
CA THR A 305 1.24 -3.49 -19.91
C THR A 305 0.14 -4.33 -19.28
N GLU A 306 0.24 -4.62 -17.97
CA GLU A 306 -0.77 -5.37 -17.22
C GLU A 306 -0.75 -4.90 -15.77
N THR A 307 -1.94 -4.69 -15.21
CA THR A 307 -2.15 -4.48 -13.77
C THR A 307 -2.94 -5.66 -13.20
N VAL A 308 -2.45 -6.17 -12.08
CA VAL A 308 -2.93 -7.35 -11.35
C VAL A 308 -3.41 -6.87 -9.98
N GLY A 309 -4.73 -6.89 -9.79
CA GLY A 309 -5.34 -6.47 -8.53
C GLY A 309 -5.11 -7.43 -7.37
N CYS A 310 -5.35 -6.95 -6.15
CA CYS A 310 -5.08 -7.67 -4.90
C CYS A 310 -5.71 -9.08 -4.87
N LEU A 311 -6.96 -9.19 -5.34
CA LEU A 311 -7.72 -10.45 -5.32
C LEU A 311 -7.26 -11.49 -6.34
N VAL A 312 -6.28 -11.17 -7.19
CA VAL A 312 -5.67 -12.14 -8.12
C VAL A 312 -4.63 -12.98 -7.39
N CYS A 313 -3.84 -12.39 -6.50
CA CYS A 313 -2.83 -13.09 -5.69
C CYS A 313 -3.39 -13.54 -4.34
N HIS A 314 -4.20 -12.69 -3.72
CA HIS A 314 -4.80 -12.93 -2.41
C HIS A 314 -6.25 -13.41 -2.54
N SER A 315 -6.73 -14.07 -1.50
CA SER A 315 -8.15 -14.28 -1.25
C SER A 315 -8.56 -13.49 0.00
N GLY A 316 -9.86 -13.27 0.22
CA GLY A 316 -10.34 -12.88 1.56
C GLY A 316 -10.27 -14.08 2.51
N HIS A 317 -10.54 -15.27 1.97
CA HIS A 317 -10.51 -16.54 2.67
C HIS A 317 -9.97 -17.60 1.71
N SER A 318 -8.83 -18.20 2.03
CA SER A 318 -8.20 -19.24 1.22
C SER A 318 -8.81 -20.60 1.57
N TYR A 319 -9.57 -21.17 0.63
CA TYR A 319 -9.96 -22.57 0.66
C TYR A 319 -9.12 -23.36 -0.33
N ASN A 320 -7.95 -23.83 0.12
CA ASN A 320 -6.98 -24.55 -0.71
C ASN A 320 -7.05 -26.07 -0.47
N GLY A 321 -8.26 -26.62 -0.28
CA GLY A 321 -8.44 -28.06 -0.04
C GLY A 321 -7.69 -28.58 1.20
N GLY A 322 -7.55 -27.73 2.23
CA GLY A 322 -6.81 -28.03 3.45
C GLY A 322 -5.31 -27.73 3.41
N THR A 323 -4.78 -27.20 2.30
CA THR A 323 -3.36 -26.82 2.18
C THR A 323 -3.17 -25.35 2.57
N PRO A 324 -2.65 -25.03 3.75
CA PRO A 324 -2.56 -23.65 4.20
C PRO A 324 -1.58 -22.82 3.37
N ASN A 325 -2.02 -21.61 3.00
CA ASN A 325 -1.15 -20.51 2.60
C ASN A 325 -1.30 -19.39 3.63
N TYR A 326 -0.19 -18.76 4.00
CA TYR A 326 -0.20 -17.56 4.86
C TYR A 326 -0.44 -16.30 4.01
N PHE A 327 -0.80 -15.19 4.64
CA PHE A 327 -1.24 -13.94 3.98
C PHE A 327 -2.38 -14.14 2.99
N VAL A 328 -3.26 -15.12 3.25
CA VAL A 328 -4.40 -15.48 2.40
C VAL A 328 -4.06 -15.67 0.90
N LEU A 329 -2.82 -16.06 0.59
CA LEU A 329 -2.38 -16.26 -0.79
C LEU A 329 -3.10 -17.43 -1.45
N ARG A 330 -3.45 -17.26 -2.72
CA ARG A 330 -4.16 -18.30 -3.48
C ARG A 330 -3.21 -19.41 -3.90
N SER A 331 -3.74 -20.63 -4.01
CA SER A 331 -3.03 -21.78 -4.59
C SER A 331 -2.97 -21.77 -6.12
N ASN A 332 -3.81 -20.95 -6.75
CA ASN A 332 -3.87 -20.76 -8.18
C ASN A 332 -4.26 -19.31 -8.49
N THR A 333 -3.80 -18.83 -9.63
CA THR A 333 -4.13 -17.51 -10.13
C THR A 333 -4.24 -17.55 -11.65
N GLU A 334 -4.80 -16.50 -12.23
CA GLU A 334 -4.89 -16.30 -13.66
C GLU A 334 -4.52 -14.87 -13.97
N THR A 335 -3.55 -14.69 -14.86
CA THR A 335 -3.15 -13.37 -15.36
C THR A 335 -3.22 -13.34 -16.88
N THR A 336 -3.29 -12.14 -17.44
CA THR A 336 -3.27 -11.93 -18.89
C THR A 336 -1.92 -12.32 -19.49
N THR A 337 -0.82 -11.97 -18.80
CA THR A 337 0.55 -12.25 -19.31
C THR A 337 0.92 -13.73 -19.23
N TYR A 338 0.55 -14.42 -18.15
CA TYR A 338 1.02 -15.79 -17.87
C TYR A 338 -0.08 -16.85 -17.98
N GLY A 339 -1.34 -16.45 -18.18
CA GLY A 339 -2.49 -17.34 -18.15
C GLY A 339 -2.72 -17.93 -16.76
N THR A 340 -3.23 -19.16 -16.70
CA THR A 340 -3.44 -19.86 -15.42
C THR A 340 -2.10 -20.33 -14.84
N VAL A 341 -1.75 -19.83 -13.66
CA VAL A 341 -0.60 -20.26 -12.86
C VAL A 341 -1.09 -21.05 -11.66
N GLY A 342 -0.66 -22.31 -11.58
CA GLY A 342 -1.07 -23.22 -10.50
C GLY A 342 0.06 -23.54 -9.53
N SER A 343 -0.28 -24.35 -8.51
CA SER A 343 0.68 -24.86 -7.52
C SER A 343 1.37 -23.76 -6.70
N LEU A 344 0.71 -22.62 -6.50
CA LEU A 344 1.18 -21.51 -5.65
C LEU A 344 0.99 -21.79 -4.14
N SER A 345 0.89 -23.08 -3.77
CA SER A 345 0.78 -23.49 -2.38
C SER A 345 2.15 -23.76 -1.79
N TYR A 346 2.35 -23.32 -0.56
CA TYR A 346 3.60 -23.61 0.14
C TYR A 346 3.68 -25.09 0.52
N THR A 347 4.87 -25.65 0.36
CA THR A 347 5.19 -27.03 0.75
C THR A 347 5.51 -27.16 2.24
N ASP A 348 5.77 -26.04 2.91
CA ASP A 348 6.11 -25.90 4.32
C ASP A 348 5.56 -24.57 4.85
N LEU A 349 5.33 -24.49 6.17
CA LEU A 349 5.02 -23.20 6.80
C LEU A 349 6.28 -22.35 6.92
N ALA A 350 6.10 -21.03 6.99
CA ALA A 350 7.20 -20.16 7.37
C ALA A 350 7.66 -20.47 8.81
N SER A 351 8.94 -20.28 9.09
CA SER A 351 9.53 -20.52 10.41
C SER A 351 8.87 -19.72 11.54
N GLU A 352 8.38 -18.52 11.23
CA GLU A 352 7.59 -17.68 12.16
C GLU A 352 6.23 -18.29 12.51
N LEU A 353 5.73 -19.22 11.68
CA LEU A 353 4.50 -19.98 11.89
C LEU A 353 4.79 -21.44 12.30
N GLY A 354 6.02 -21.73 12.75
CA GLY A 354 6.42 -23.05 13.24
C GLY A 354 6.82 -24.06 12.17
N GLY A 355 7.00 -23.64 10.91
CA GLY A 355 7.62 -24.46 9.86
C GLY A 355 9.14 -24.41 9.87
N THR A 356 9.77 -24.91 8.81
CA THR A 356 11.23 -25.00 8.68
C THR A 356 11.85 -24.04 7.67
N SER A 357 11.04 -23.41 6.83
CA SER A 357 11.49 -22.54 5.74
C SER A 357 11.32 -21.07 6.10
N SER A 358 12.20 -20.18 5.62
CA SER A 358 11.96 -18.74 5.73
C SER A 358 10.93 -18.27 4.70
N THR A 359 10.25 -17.15 4.96
CA THR A 359 9.32 -16.51 4.01
C THR A 359 10.02 -16.21 2.67
N ALA A 360 11.27 -15.74 2.72
CA ALA A 360 12.08 -15.51 1.53
C ALA A 360 12.30 -16.79 0.71
N GLN A 361 12.64 -17.91 1.36
CA GLN A 361 12.80 -19.21 0.68
C GLN A 361 11.50 -19.70 0.03
N LEU A 362 10.35 -19.46 0.66
CA LEU A 362 9.06 -19.86 0.11
C LEU A 362 8.66 -19.04 -1.14
N TRP A 363 9.19 -17.83 -1.27
CA TRP A 363 8.90 -16.94 -2.40
C TRP A 363 9.88 -17.11 -3.56
N ALA A 364 11.16 -17.22 -3.22
CA ALA A 364 12.28 -17.41 -4.12
C ALA A 364 12.47 -18.86 -4.55
N GLY A 365 11.86 -19.83 -3.86
CA GLY A 365 11.97 -21.23 -4.22
C GLY A 365 13.34 -21.85 -3.96
N SER A 366 13.54 -23.01 -4.57
CA SER A 366 14.76 -23.78 -4.53
C SER A 366 15.70 -23.37 -5.66
N ALA A 367 16.98 -23.37 -5.34
CA ALA A 367 18.07 -23.27 -6.29
C ALA A 367 17.85 -24.06 -7.61
N GLY A 368 17.89 -23.37 -8.75
CA GLY A 368 17.75 -23.93 -10.10
C GLY A 368 16.33 -24.41 -10.46
N SER A 369 15.32 -24.00 -9.69
CA SER A 369 13.91 -24.28 -9.96
C SER A 369 13.11 -22.99 -10.11
N ALA A 370 11.86 -23.12 -10.54
CA ALA A 370 10.87 -22.04 -10.54
C ALA A 370 9.68 -22.47 -9.68
N ASP A 371 9.96 -22.86 -8.44
CA ASP A 371 9.00 -23.49 -7.52
C ASP A 371 8.56 -22.57 -6.37
N GLY A 372 9.21 -21.42 -6.21
CA GLY A 372 8.79 -20.35 -5.31
C GLY A 372 7.49 -19.67 -5.75
N TYR A 373 6.81 -19.00 -4.82
CA TYR A 373 5.55 -18.30 -5.12
C TYR A 373 5.71 -17.26 -6.25
N CYS A 374 6.76 -16.44 -6.19
CA CYS A 374 7.03 -15.42 -7.21
C CYS A 374 7.55 -16.05 -8.51
N GLU A 375 8.45 -17.03 -8.39
CA GLU A 375 9.07 -17.69 -9.55
C GLU A 375 8.08 -18.44 -10.44
N ARG A 376 6.96 -18.93 -9.89
CA ARG A 376 5.93 -19.61 -10.69
C ARG A 376 5.31 -18.72 -11.76
N CYS A 377 5.30 -17.41 -11.54
CA CYS A 377 4.90 -16.42 -12.54
C CYS A 377 6.12 -15.90 -13.33
N HIS A 378 7.21 -15.59 -12.62
CA HIS A 378 8.34 -14.87 -13.18
C HIS A 378 9.47 -15.76 -13.73
N GLY A 379 9.33 -17.08 -13.67
CA GLY A 379 10.40 -18.00 -14.03
C GLY A 379 11.49 -18.11 -12.95
N GLU A 380 12.54 -18.87 -13.27
CA GLU A 380 13.65 -19.13 -12.36
C GLU A 380 14.49 -17.85 -12.17
N LEU A 381 14.93 -17.60 -10.93
CA LEU A 381 15.62 -16.38 -10.52
C LEU A 381 16.71 -15.91 -11.50
N THR A 382 17.62 -16.80 -11.92
CA THR A 382 18.76 -16.38 -12.75
C THR A 382 18.38 -16.10 -14.21
N SER A 383 17.16 -16.46 -14.62
CA SER A 383 16.61 -16.25 -15.98
C SER A 383 15.33 -15.39 -16.01
N MET A 384 15.04 -14.69 -14.92
CA MET A 384 13.79 -13.93 -14.74
C MET A 384 13.56 -12.88 -15.85
N PRO A 385 12.49 -12.99 -16.67
CA PRO A 385 12.20 -12.05 -17.74
C PRO A 385 11.89 -10.64 -17.22
N GLY A 386 12.38 -9.62 -17.93
CA GLY A 386 12.08 -8.22 -17.62
C GLY A 386 12.90 -7.60 -16.48
N SER A 387 13.78 -8.38 -15.83
CA SER A 387 14.70 -7.83 -14.84
C SER A 387 15.85 -7.06 -15.51
N THR A 388 16.13 -5.86 -15.03
CA THR A 388 17.28 -5.04 -15.45
C THR A 388 18.60 -5.54 -14.86
N ARG A 389 18.53 -6.41 -13.86
CA ARG A 389 19.69 -7.09 -13.26
C ARG A 389 19.53 -8.61 -13.24
N MET A 390 20.64 -9.32 -13.18
CA MET A 390 20.61 -10.74 -12.84
C MET A 390 20.28 -10.89 -11.35
N HIS A 391 19.29 -11.73 -11.02
CA HIS A 391 19.07 -12.16 -9.64
C HIS A 391 20.06 -13.27 -9.29
N ILE A 392 20.38 -13.37 -8.00
CA ILE A 392 21.20 -14.46 -7.49
C ILE A 392 20.34 -15.52 -6.81
N GLU A 393 20.83 -16.74 -6.81
CA GLU A 393 20.12 -17.87 -6.23
C GLU A 393 19.98 -17.71 -4.70
N GLY A 394 18.77 -17.93 -4.19
CA GLY A 394 18.46 -17.75 -2.76
C GLY A 394 18.31 -16.28 -2.31
N GLU A 395 18.16 -15.35 -3.25
CA GLU A 395 17.93 -13.93 -2.96
C GLU A 395 16.56 -13.68 -2.30
N ASP A 396 16.51 -12.72 -1.37
CA ASP A 396 15.25 -12.32 -0.73
C ASP A 396 14.54 -11.24 -1.56
N CYS A 397 13.46 -11.63 -2.24
CA CYS A 397 12.66 -10.72 -3.06
C CYS A 397 12.17 -9.51 -2.25
N ASN A 398 11.81 -9.68 -0.97
CA ASN A 398 11.29 -8.58 -0.14
C ASN A 398 12.32 -7.48 0.14
N GLY A 399 13.61 -7.81 0.04
CA GLY A 399 14.65 -6.82 0.25
C GLY A 399 14.63 -5.70 -0.80
N CYS A 400 14.08 -5.99 -1.99
CA CYS A 400 14.03 -5.04 -3.11
C CYS A 400 12.60 -4.76 -3.58
N HIS A 401 11.70 -5.74 -3.51
CA HIS A 401 10.36 -5.68 -4.10
C HIS A 401 9.31 -5.50 -3.02
N GLY A 402 9.03 -4.24 -2.65
CA GLY A 402 8.04 -3.90 -1.62
C GLY A 402 6.62 -3.73 -2.18
N HIS A 403 5.60 -4.14 -1.42
CA HIS A 403 4.19 -3.91 -1.78
C HIS A 403 3.83 -2.42 -1.89
N ASN A 404 4.60 -1.55 -1.21
CA ASN A 404 4.30 -0.13 -1.13
C ASN A 404 5.55 0.76 -1.09
N ALA A 405 6.60 0.36 -1.81
CA ALA A 405 7.82 1.17 -1.84
C ALA A 405 7.53 2.59 -2.38
N ALA A 406 8.18 3.57 -1.75
CA ALA A 406 8.07 4.96 -2.15
C ALA A 406 8.64 5.14 -3.58
N GLY A 407 7.99 5.97 -4.40
CA GLY A 407 8.43 6.22 -5.78
C GLY A 407 8.03 5.16 -6.81
N ASN A 408 7.50 4.00 -6.38
CA ASN A 408 7.02 2.98 -7.32
C ASN A 408 5.56 3.24 -7.73
N ASP A 409 5.24 3.06 -9.01
CA ASP A 409 3.84 3.15 -9.49
C ASP A 409 3.03 1.90 -9.13
N TYR A 410 3.71 0.75 -8.98
CA TYR A 410 3.11 -0.56 -8.71
C TYR A 410 3.73 -1.23 -7.48
N ALA A 411 3.01 -2.15 -6.86
CA ALA A 411 3.56 -3.05 -5.87
C ALA A 411 4.67 -3.90 -6.50
N PHE A 412 5.65 -4.27 -5.68
CA PHE A 412 6.82 -5.07 -6.08
C PHE A 412 7.68 -4.43 -7.18
N GLY A 413 7.52 -3.13 -7.45
CA GLY A 413 8.58 -2.38 -8.11
C GLY A 413 9.86 -2.45 -7.29
N ALA A 414 11.00 -2.46 -7.96
CA ALA A 414 12.30 -2.26 -7.32
C ALA A 414 12.94 -1.02 -7.93
N ASN A 415 13.61 -0.24 -7.09
CA ASN A 415 14.40 0.91 -7.48
C ASN A 415 15.83 0.75 -6.94
N CYS A 416 16.78 1.50 -7.53
CA CYS A 416 18.18 1.44 -7.11
C CYS A 416 18.34 1.84 -5.62
N THR A 417 17.49 2.76 -5.18
CA THR A 417 17.42 3.27 -3.81
C THR A 417 16.83 2.32 -2.78
N ASP A 418 16.41 1.11 -3.17
CA ASP A 418 15.96 0.11 -2.20
C ASP A 418 17.17 -0.59 -1.56
N CYS A 419 18.29 -0.68 -2.30
CA CYS A 419 19.52 -1.30 -1.85
C CYS A 419 20.54 -0.30 -1.26
N HIS A 420 20.65 0.90 -1.83
CA HIS A 420 21.57 1.95 -1.38
C HIS A 420 21.28 3.30 -2.04
N GLY A 421 21.89 4.39 -1.56
CA GLY A 421 21.72 5.70 -2.19
C GLY A 421 22.33 5.84 -3.58
N TRP A 422 21.88 6.86 -4.31
CA TRP A 422 22.33 7.16 -5.67
C TRP A 422 22.90 8.58 -5.78
N PRO A 423 24.18 8.83 -5.41
CA PRO A 423 25.12 7.90 -4.75
C PRO A 423 24.81 7.71 -3.25
N PRO A 424 25.41 6.71 -2.58
CA PRO A 424 25.38 6.62 -1.12
C PRO A 424 25.92 7.90 -0.47
N ALA A 425 25.23 8.38 0.57
CA ALA A 425 25.57 9.62 1.27
C ALA A 425 25.65 9.45 2.79
N THR A 426 25.14 8.34 3.33
CA THR A 426 25.07 8.08 4.78
C THR A 426 25.75 6.77 5.15
N ILE A 427 26.00 6.61 6.46
CA ILE A 427 26.56 5.37 7.04
C ILE A 427 25.46 4.37 7.43
N THR A 428 24.24 4.56 6.96
CA THR A 428 23.13 3.64 7.21
C THR A 428 23.21 2.48 6.22
N ALA A 429 22.89 1.25 6.66
CA ALA A 429 22.78 0.12 5.74
C ALA A 429 21.50 0.24 4.91
N GLY A 430 21.57 -0.08 3.62
CA GLY A 430 20.40 0.00 2.74
C GLY A 430 20.14 1.41 2.22
N GLY A 431 19.21 1.57 1.28
CA GLY A 431 18.82 2.91 0.83
C GLY A 431 17.77 3.58 1.74
N PRO A 432 17.25 4.75 1.36
CA PRO A 432 17.48 5.43 0.09
C PRO A 432 18.76 6.24 -0.01
N ASP A 433 19.49 6.46 1.08
CA ASP A 433 20.72 7.28 1.09
C ASP A 433 21.93 6.56 1.69
N GLY A 434 21.75 5.33 2.17
CA GLY A 434 22.80 4.56 2.82
C GLY A 434 23.67 3.78 1.85
N TYR A 435 24.54 2.95 2.41
CA TYR A 435 25.46 2.14 1.63
C TYR A 435 24.85 0.83 1.15
N ALA A 436 25.47 0.24 0.12
CA ALA A 436 25.11 -1.07 -0.43
C ALA A 436 25.14 -2.16 0.64
N PHE A 437 23.96 -2.67 0.96
CA PHE A 437 23.77 -3.78 1.87
C PHE A 437 22.82 -4.81 1.25
N VAL A 438 23.35 -6.00 0.99
CA VAL A 438 22.55 -7.19 0.68
C VAL A 438 23.03 -8.29 1.63
N SER A 439 22.11 -8.80 2.45
CA SER A 439 22.31 -9.79 3.54
C SER A 439 23.72 -10.38 3.72
N GLY A 440 24.33 -10.12 4.88
CA GLY A 440 25.44 -10.87 5.54
C GLY A 440 26.80 -10.95 4.83
N SER A 441 26.84 -11.24 3.53
CA SER A 441 28.05 -11.42 2.71
C SER A 441 28.35 -10.24 1.81
N ARG A 442 27.38 -9.32 1.61
CA ARG A 442 27.53 -8.10 0.81
C ARG A 442 27.18 -6.87 1.66
N ASP A 443 27.85 -6.74 2.80
CA ASP A 443 27.80 -5.57 3.67
C ASP A 443 29.05 -4.72 3.47
N TYR A 444 28.88 -3.55 2.86
CA TYR A 444 29.97 -2.60 2.63
C TYR A 444 30.74 -2.25 3.92
N SER A 445 30.05 -2.10 5.05
CA SER A 445 30.67 -1.71 6.32
C SER A 445 31.65 -2.74 6.88
N SER A 446 31.59 -3.97 6.36
CA SER A 446 32.46 -5.07 6.75
C SER A 446 33.74 -5.18 5.90
N ASP A 447 33.89 -4.42 4.81
CA ASP A 447 35.09 -4.45 3.96
C ASP A 447 36.31 -3.88 4.70
N ALA A 448 37.48 -4.51 4.50
CA ALA A 448 38.72 -4.07 5.14
C ALA A 448 39.17 -2.65 4.73
N ASN A 449 38.67 -2.13 3.62
CA ASN A 449 38.93 -0.78 3.12
C ASN A 449 37.67 0.11 3.19
N TYR A 450 36.69 -0.24 4.02
CA TYR A 450 35.50 0.57 4.27
C TYR A 450 35.85 2.02 4.62
N LYS A 451 35.10 2.95 4.05
CA LYS A 451 35.17 4.38 4.34
C LYS A 451 33.76 4.91 4.56
N PRO A 452 33.47 5.63 5.65
CA PRO A 452 32.15 6.20 5.87
C PRO A 452 31.76 7.16 4.74
N GLU A 453 30.65 6.92 4.03
CA GLU A 453 30.22 7.75 2.89
C GLU A 453 30.12 9.24 3.27
N THR A 454 29.73 9.54 4.51
CA THR A 454 29.66 10.89 5.09
C THR A 454 31.01 11.63 5.17
N THR A 455 32.12 10.93 4.97
CA THR A 455 33.49 11.47 5.00
C THR A 455 34.20 11.38 3.66
N THR A 456 33.54 10.79 2.65
CA THR A 456 34.09 10.62 1.30
C THR A 456 33.57 11.68 0.34
N ALA A 457 34.29 11.89 -0.77
CA ALA A 457 33.87 12.81 -1.82
C ALA A 457 32.76 12.23 -2.74
N HIS A 458 32.11 11.12 -2.39
CA HIS A 458 31.17 10.43 -3.28
C HIS A 458 29.98 11.31 -3.67
N LEU A 459 29.32 11.93 -2.68
CA LEU A 459 28.23 12.86 -2.91
C LEU A 459 28.69 14.11 -3.68
N THR A 460 29.88 14.62 -3.39
CA THR A 460 30.45 15.76 -4.14
C THR A 460 30.66 15.43 -5.62
N HIS A 461 31.04 14.20 -5.96
CA HIS A 461 31.26 13.82 -7.36
C HIS A 461 29.98 13.43 -8.09
N ALA A 462 29.15 12.56 -7.51
CA ALA A 462 28.01 11.95 -8.19
C ALA A 462 26.64 12.54 -7.77
N GLY A 463 26.60 13.38 -6.73
CA GLY A 463 25.38 14.07 -6.32
C GLY A 463 24.89 15.04 -7.38
N SER A 464 23.59 15.02 -7.67
CA SER A 464 22.96 15.81 -8.73
C SER A 464 22.51 17.21 -8.30
N VAL A 465 22.33 17.44 -7.00
CA VAL A 465 21.85 18.72 -6.44
C VAL A 465 23.00 19.54 -5.84
N ASP A 466 23.91 18.88 -5.11
CA ASP A 466 25.01 19.53 -4.35
C ASP A 466 26.41 19.04 -4.79
N GLY A 467 26.53 18.53 -6.02
CA GLY A 467 27.76 17.92 -6.53
C GLY A 467 27.97 18.13 -8.04
N TYR A 468 29.05 17.54 -8.57
CA TYR A 468 29.43 17.61 -9.98
C TYR A 468 28.51 16.80 -10.91
N GLY A 469 27.59 15.98 -10.37
CA GLY A 469 26.69 15.13 -11.14
C GLY A 469 27.39 14.18 -12.11
N LEU A 470 28.63 13.76 -11.80
CA LEU A 470 29.40 12.85 -12.65
C LEU A 470 28.70 11.49 -12.70
N ALA A 471 28.55 10.95 -13.91
CA ALA A 471 28.06 9.59 -14.09
C ALA A 471 29.00 8.60 -13.41
N CYS A 472 28.46 7.53 -12.79
CA CYS A 472 29.24 6.52 -12.08
C CYS A 472 30.37 5.94 -12.96
N ALA A 473 30.10 5.74 -14.25
CA ALA A 473 31.04 5.24 -15.25
C ALA A 473 32.25 6.18 -15.54
N HIS A 474 32.25 7.42 -15.03
CA HIS A 474 33.44 8.28 -15.15
C HIS A 474 34.58 7.81 -14.24
N CYS A 475 34.23 7.16 -13.13
CA CYS A 475 35.16 6.72 -12.09
C CYS A 475 35.19 5.19 -11.98
N HIS A 476 34.02 4.57 -12.04
CA HIS A 476 33.87 3.12 -12.14
C HIS A 476 34.01 2.68 -13.59
N ASP A 477 34.56 1.50 -13.81
CA ASP A 477 34.84 0.99 -15.15
C ASP A 477 33.59 1.02 -16.05
N ASP A 478 33.79 1.11 -17.37
CA ASP A 478 32.70 1.17 -18.36
C ASP A 478 31.76 -0.06 -18.30
N ASP A 479 32.21 -1.16 -17.69
CA ASP A 479 31.44 -2.36 -17.39
C ASP A 479 30.72 -2.31 -16.03
N PHE A 480 30.51 -1.12 -15.45
CA PHE A 480 29.83 -0.95 -14.17
C PHE A 480 28.48 -1.67 -14.15
N SER A 481 27.69 -1.61 -15.22
CA SER A 481 26.42 -2.34 -15.32
C SER A 481 26.55 -3.87 -15.23
N ILE A 482 27.71 -4.42 -15.61
CA ILE A 482 28.02 -5.86 -15.57
C ILE A 482 28.64 -6.25 -14.22
N THR A 483 29.50 -5.39 -13.67
CA THR A 483 30.32 -5.67 -12.48
C THR A 483 29.75 -5.08 -11.18
N HIS A 484 28.65 -4.30 -11.26
CA HIS A 484 27.97 -3.69 -10.11
C HIS A 484 27.64 -4.72 -9.02
N ASN A 485 27.33 -5.95 -9.43
CA ASN A 485 26.94 -7.04 -8.54
C ASN A 485 28.09 -7.95 -8.12
N ASP A 486 29.34 -7.67 -8.51
CA ASP A 486 30.49 -8.50 -8.13
C ASP A 486 30.95 -8.26 -6.68
N GLY A 487 30.30 -7.31 -5.98
CA GLY A 487 30.61 -6.96 -4.60
C GLY A 487 31.88 -6.11 -4.44
N ASN A 488 32.54 -5.74 -5.54
CA ASN A 488 33.74 -4.90 -5.52
C ASN A 488 33.40 -3.45 -5.92
N PHE A 489 32.70 -2.76 -5.02
CA PHE A 489 32.31 -1.35 -5.16
C PHE A 489 33.50 -0.38 -5.27
N GLN A 490 34.74 -0.84 -5.05
CA GLN A 490 35.98 -0.06 -5.17
C GLN A 490 36.69 -0.25 -6.52
N ASN A 491 35.99 -0.82 -7.51
CA ASN A 491 36.43 -0.87 -8.91
C ASN A 491 36.44 0.54 -9.51
N VAL A 492 37.38 1.37 -9.06
CA VAL A 492 37.59 2.74 -9.53
C VAL A 492 38.86 2.74 -10.37
N PHE A 493 38.75 3.11 -11.63
CA PHE A 493 39.84 3.06 -12.62
C PHE A 493 40.51 1.68 -12.75
N SER A 494 39.76 0.59 -12.55
CA SER A 494 40.27 -0.79 -12.61
C SER A 494 40.17 -1.44 -14.00
N GLY A 495 39.54 -0.77 -14.96
CA GLY A 495 39.15 -1.29 -16.26
C GLY A 495 40.25 -1.15 -17.30
N ALA A 496 40.02 -1.72 -18.49
CA ALA A 496 41.00 -1.69 -19.59
C ALA A 496 41.32 -0.26 -20.07
N SER A 497 40.41 0.70 -19.86
CA SER A 497 40.61 2.12 -20.14
C SER A 497 39.78 2.99 -19.19
N ALA A 498 40.37 4.06 -18.66
CA ALA A 498 39.64 5.08 -17.92
C ALA A 498 38.82 5.97 -18.86
N HIS A 499 37.69 6.48 -18.36
CA HIS A 499 36.83 7.38 -19.12
C HIS A 499 37.59 8.61 -19.66
N SER A 500 37.17 9.11 -20.83
CA SER A 500 37.85 10.23 -21.52
C SER A 500 37.94 11.51 -20.68
N VAL A 501 36.95 11.77 -19.82
CA VAL A 501 36.95 12.93 -18.91
C VAL A 501 38.05 12.79 -17.86
N THR A 502 38.12 11.66 -17.15
CA THR A 502 39.08 11.45 -16.06
C THR A 502 40.50 11.23 -16.56
N SER A 503 40.67 10.69 -17.76
CA SER A 503 41.96 10.44 -18.41
C SER A 503 42.47 11.58 -19.30
N ALA A 504 41.74 12.70 -19.40
CA ALA A 504 42.05 13.79 -20.32
C ALA A 504 42.23 13.31 -21.78
N GLY A 505 41.26 12.54 -22.29
CA GLY A 505 41.30 11.94 -23.62
C GLY A 505 42.34 10.83 -23.76
N GLY A 506 42.66 10.11 -22.68
CA GLY A 506 43.65 9.03 -22.65
C GLY A 506 45.10 9.49 -22.48
N LEU A 507 45.34 10.78 -22.23
CA LEU A 507 46.69 11.30 -21.97
C LEU A 507 47.20 10.94 -20.58
N LEU A 508 46.30 10.91 -19.59
CA LEU A 508 46.58 10.51 -18.21
C LEU A 508 46.17 9.06 -17.98
N THR A 509 46.77 8.44 -16.96
CA THR A 509 46.40 7.11 -16.47
C THR A 509 45.91 7.25 -15.03
N PRO A 510 44.63 7.58 -14.82
CA PRO A 510 44.02 7.65 -13.49
C PRO A 510 44.26 6.38 -12.67
N ASN A 511 44.52 6.55 -11.39
CA ASN A 511 44.70 5.43 -10.46
C ASN A 511 44.05 5.75 -9.12
N TYR A 512 43.35 4.75 -8.57
CA TYR A 512 42.82 4.78 -7.21
C TYR A 512 43.49 3.69 -6.36
N ASP A 513 44.25 4.11 -5.35
CA ASP A 513 44.73 3.22 -4.29
C ASP A 513 43.72 3.23 -3.15
N LYS A 514 43.06 2.09 -2.92
CA LYS A 514 42.02 1.97 -1.88
C LYS A 514 42.52 1.93 -0.44
N THR A 515 43.83 1.82 -0.21
CA THR A 515 44.39 1.68 1.14
C THR A 515 44.16 2.94 1.99
N GLY A 516 43.99 2.77 3.31
CA GLY A 516 43.77 3.88 4.25
C GLY A 516 42.54 4.73 3.88
N ASP A 517 42.73 6.05 3.80
CA ASP A 517 41.71 7.02 3.36
C ASP A 517 41.41 6.95 1.85
N GLY A 518 42.11 6.09 1.10
CA GLY A 518 42.03 6.01 -0.35
C GLY A 518 42.77 7.18 -1.00
N SER A 519 43.44 6.98 -2.13
CA SER A 519 44.11 8.08 -2.85
C SER A 519 43.91 8.00 -4.36
N CYS A 520 43.52 9.13 -4.94
CA CYS A 520 43.37 9.32 -6.36
C CYS A 520 44.59 10.06 -6.92
N SER A 521 45.18 9.54 -7.98
CA SER A 521 46.37 10.12 -8.63
C SER A 521 46.21 10.09 -10.15
N ASN A 522 46.91 11.00 -10.84
CA ASN A 522 46.89 11.12 -12.30
C ASN A 522 45.48 11.30 -12.89
N VAL A 523 44.60 11.99 -12.17
CA VAL A 523 43.22 12.27 -12.59
C VAL A 523 43.14 13.68 -13.18
N TYR A 524 42.47 13.84 -14.32
CA TYR A 524 42.26 15.15 -14.96
C TYR A 524 41.60 16.17 -14.02
N CYS A 525 40.51 15.77 -13.34
CA CYS A 525 39.77 16.63 -12.42
C CYS A 525 40.61 17.09 -11.22
N HIS A 526 41.68 16.36 -10.88
CA HIS A 526 42.62 16.71 -9.83
C HIS A 526 43.93 17.23 -10.45
N SER A 527 43.84 18.08 -11.47
CA SER A 527 45.01 18.65 -12.13
C SER A 527 44.82 20.13 -12.41
N ASN A 528 45.89 20.79 -12.87
CA ASN A 528 45.84 22.16 -13.39
C ASN A 528 45.06 22.32 -14.71
N GLY A 529 44.36 21.27 -15.19
CA GLY A 529 43.59 21.28 -16.43
C GLY A 529 44.42 21.12 -17.71
N GLY A 530 45.75 21.14 -17.61
CA GLY A 530 46.68 21.04 -18.73
C GLY A 530 46.75 22.30 -19.59
N ARG A 531 47.93 22.93 -19.68
CA ARG A 531 48.12 24.08 -20.59
C ARG A 531 48.11 23.62 -22.07
N ARG A 532 47.66 24.49 -22.97
CA ARG A 532 47.81 24.23 -24.42
C ARG A 532 49.25 24.57 -24.85
N ASN A 533 49.85 23.69 -25.64
CA ASN A 533 51.14 23.96 -26.27
C ASN A 533 50.99 24.96 -27.44
N ALA A 534 52.10 25.29 -28.10
CA ALA A 534 52.13 26.23 -29.24
C ALA A 534 51.26 25.80 -30.43
N THR A 535 50.92 24.51 -30.54
CA THR A 535 50.01 23.98 -31.57
C THR A 535 48.54 23.92 -31.13
N GLY A 536 48.24 24.42 -29.93
CA GLY A 536 46.89 24.41 -29.37
C GLY A 536 46.45 23.06 -28.81
N THR A 537 47.33 22.06 -28.78
CA THR A 537 47.04 20.71 -28.26
C THR A 537 47.58 20.56 -26.84
N LYS A 538 47.01 19.62 -26.08
CA LYS A 538 47.52 19.24 -24.75
C LYS A 538 48.34 17.96 -24.91
N VAL A 539 49.47 17.87 -24.21
CA VAL A 539 50.26 16.64 -24.08
C VAL A 539 50.44 16.28 -22.60
N LEU A 540 50.87 15.06 -22.31
CA LEU A 540 51.05 14.58 -20.92
C LEU A 540 51.84 15.55 -20.03
N GLY A 541 52.93 16.13 -20.54
CA GLY A 541 53.78 17.06 -19.79
C GLY A 541 53.16 18.44 -19.50
N ASP A 542 51.96 18.71 -20.01
CA ASP A 542 51.24 19.96 -19.72
C ASP A 542 50.40 19.88 -18.44
N TYR A 543 50.18 18.67 -17.92
CA TYR A 543 49.38 18.43 -16.72
C TYR A 543 50.26 18.39 -15.47
N THR A 544 49.85 19.15 -14.45
CA THR A 544 50.33 18.98 -13.08
C THR A 544 49.18 18.40 -12.26
N THR A 545 49.30 17.14 -11.88
CA THR A 545 48.27 16.40 -11.13
C THR A 545 48.54 16.48 -9.64
N GLN A 546 47.47 16.54 -8.86
CA GLN A 546 47.46 16.46 -7.42
C GLN A 546 47.06 15.04 -7.01
N THR A 547 47.75 14.50 -6.01
CA THR A 547 47.29 13.30 -5.33
C THR A 547 46.36 13.73 -4.20
N VAL A 548 45.13 13.24 -4.20
CA VAL A 548 44.08 13.66 -3.28
C VAL A 548 43.52 12.43 -2.58
N SER A 549 43.31 12.49 -1.27
CA SER A 549 42.68 11.38 -0.55
C SER A 549 41.17 11.34 -0.80
N TRP A 550 40.59 10.15 -0.87
CA TRP A 550 39.16 9.96 -1.12
C TRP A 550 38.31 10.31 0.10
N ALA A 551 38.78 9.94 1.29
CA ALA A 551 38.18 10.30 2.55
C ALA A 551 38.92 11.45 3.24
N ASN A 552 38.21 12.19 4.09
CA ASN A 552 38.76 13.19 5.01
C ASN A 552 39.52 14.35 4.34
N THR A 553 39.31 14.58 3.04
CA THR A 553 39.92 15.67 2.29
C THR A 553 38.86 16.47 1.55
N SER A 554 38.99 17.79 1.59
CA SER A 554 38.19 18.69 0.77
C SER A 554 39.10 19.63 -0.02
N ILE A 555 38.78 19.83 -1.31
CA ILE A 555 39.40 20.85 -2.14
C ILE A 555 38.48 22.06 -2.07
N SER A 556 38.90 23.08 -1.32
CA SER A 556 38.06 24.25 -1.03
C SER A 556 38.42 25.50 -1.85
N SER A 557 39.39 25.43 -2.76
CA SER A 557 39.74 26.57 -3.60
C SER A 557 40.46 26.21 -4.89
N CYS A 558 40.38 27.10 -5.87
CA CYS A 558 41.11 27.04 -7.14
C CYS A 558 42.63 26.88 -6.94
N ALA A 559 43.16 27.44 -5.84
CA ALA A 559 44.59 27.44 -5.53
C ALA A 559 45.21 26.05 -5.40
N ALA A 560 44.41 25.05 -5.02
CA ALA A 560 44.88 23.68 -4.86
C ALA A 560 45.33 23.03 -6.18
N CYS A 561 44.73 23.43 -7.30
CA CYS A 561 44.94 22.81 -8.62
C CYS A 561 45.51 23.79 -9.65
N HIS A 562 45.02 25.04 -9.66
CA HIS A 562 45.41 26.06 -10.63
C HIS A 562 46.33 27.14 -10.03
N GLY A 563 46.26 27.37 -8.71
CA GLY A 563 46.88 28.54 -8.09
C GLY A 563 45.90 29.72 -8.08
N ASN A 564 46.27 30.79 -7.38
CA ASN A 564 45.45 32.01 -7.24
C ASN A 564 46.28 33.30 -7.31
N ASP A 565 47.58 33.18 -7.50
CA ASP A 565 48.53 34.27 -7.70
C ASP A 565 49.66 33.82 -8.64
N THR A 566 50.52 34.76 -9.04
CA THR A 566 51.64 34.49 -9.97
C THR A 566 52.58 33.39 -9.46
N ALA A 567 52.81 33.32 -8.16
CA ALA A 567 53.73 32.34 -7.57
C ALA A 567 53.16 30.93 -7.62
N SER A 568 51.92 30.77 -7.14
CA SER A 568 51.19 29.49 -7.12
C SER A 568 50.88 28.98 -8.53
N MET A 569 50.47 29.86 -9.45
CA MET A 569 50.25 29.53 -10.86
C MET A 569 51.52 28.99 -11.53
N THR A 570 52.67 29.60 -11.23
CA THR A 570 53.99 29.13 -11.72
C THR A 570 54.34 27.77 -11.12
N SER A 571 54.11 27.57 -9.81
CA SER A 571 54.40 26.31 -9.14
C SER A 571 53.57 25.13 -9.67
N LEU A 572 52.36 25.42 -10.18
CA LEU A 572 51.44 24.47 -10.77
C LEU A 572 51.56 24.39 -12.30
N ALA A 573 52.66 24.93 -12.85
CA ALA A 573 53.03 24.88 -14.26
C ALA A 573 51.95 25.42 -15.24
N ASN A 574 51.19 26.43 -14.82
CA ASN A 574 50.25 27.13 -15.70
C ASN A 574 50.97 27.89 -16.82
N SER A 575 50.19 28.43 -17.77
CA SER A 575 50.74 29.23 -18.86
C SER A 575 51.38 30.52 -18.33
N SER A 576 52.50 30.94 -18.91
CA SER A 576 53.11 32.23 -18.59
C SER A 576 52.21 33.43 -18.93
N ALA A 577 51.19 33.23 -19.77
CA ALA A 577 50.19 34.25 -20.07
C ALA A 577 49.29 34.55 -18.86
N HIS A 578 48.96 33.56 -18.03
CA HIS A 578 48.22 33.82 -16.79
C HIS A 578 49.00 34.72 -15.84
N ASN A 579 50.30 34.47 -15.68
CA ASN A 579 51.17 35.30 -14.84
C ASN A 579 51.16 36.77 -15.31
N ALA A 580 51.24 37.00 -16.63
CA ALA A 580 51.19 38.37 -17.17
C ALA A 580 49.87 39.09 -16.84
N HIS A 581 48.73 38.38 -16.87
CA HIS A 581 47.44 38.97 -16.51
C HIS A 581 47.30 39.21 -15.00
N LEU A 582 47.75 38.28 -14.17
CA LEU A 582 47.72 38.42 -12.72
C LEU A 582 48.64 39.56 -12.24
N ASP A 583 49.83 39.69 -12.83
CA ASP A 583 50.78 40.78 -12.55
C ASP A 583 50.21 42.14 -12.98
N ALA A 584 49.33 42.17 -13.97
CA ALA A 584 48.58 43.35 -14.39
C ALA A 584 47.35 43.65 -13.51
N GLY A 585 47.05 42.79 -12.53
CA GLY A 585 45.96 42.97 -11.57
C GLY A 585 44.59 42.47 -12.04
N TYR A 586 44.53 41.65 -13.09
CA TYR A 586 43.27 41.06 -13.55
C TYR A 586 42.85 39.88 -12.65
N ALA A 587 41.59 39.86 -12.22
CA ALA A 587 40.99 38.76 -11.47
C ALA A 587 40.53 37.62 -12.41
N CYS A 588 40.46 36.39 -11.89
CA CYS A 588 40.06 35.20 -12.67
C CYS A 588 38.69 35.34 -13.34
N VAL A 589 37.70 35.90 -12.63
CA VAL A 589 36.32 36.11 -13.11
C VAL A 589 36.24 36.97 -14.37
N ILE A 590 37.23 37.82 -14.64
CA ILE A 590 37.25 38.66 -15.84
C ILE A 590 37.30 37.81 -17.11
N CYS A 591 37.96 36.65 -17.06
CA CYS A 591 38.15 35.75 -18.21
C CYS A 591 37.40 34.42 -18.06
N HIS A 592 37.01 34.07 -16.83
CA HIS A 592 36.36 32.80 -16.51
C HIS A 592 34.99 33.03 -15.87
N GLU A 593 34.20 33.99 -16.39
CA GLU A 593 32.92 34.42 -15.78
C GLU A 593 31.92 33.27 -15.61
N GLN A 594 32.00 32.20 -16.41
CA GLN A 594 31.11 31.04 -16.30
C GLN A 594 31.62 29.93 -15.37
N THR A 595 32.83 30.08 -14.81
CA THR A 595 33.48 29.01 -14.03
C THR A 595 34.01 29.49 -12.70
N ALA A 596 34.60 30.70 -12.64
CA ALA A 596 35.20 31.25 -11.42
C ALA A 596 34.47 32.53 -11.00
N LEU A 597 33.89 32.52 -9.80
CA LEU A 597 33.29 33.70 -9.19
C LEU A 597 34.38 34.66 -8.67
N ASP A 598 35.46 34.09 -8.13
CA ASP A 598 36.65 34.81 -7.69
C ASP A 598 37.88 33.89 -7.75
N ALA A 599 38.97 34.24 -7.05
CA ALA A 599 40.21 33.45 -7.03
C ALA A 599 40.12 32.15 -6.20
N HIS A 600 38.99 31.90 -5.55
CA HIS A 600 38.75 30.80 -4.63
C HIS A 600 37.48 30.00 -4.97
N ASN A 601 36.42 30.67 -5.40
CA ASN A 601 35.09 30.10 -5.54
C ASN A 601 34.70 29.87 -7.00
N LEU A 602 33.99 28.77 -7.23
CA LEU A 602 33.32 28.51 -8.51
C LEU A 602 32.03 29.34 -8.61
N VAL A 603 31.56 29.52 -9.83
CA VAL A 603 30.20 30.01 -10.08
C VAL A 603 29.22 28.86 -9.83
N ASP A 604 28.09 29.16 -9.19
CA ASP A 604 27.03 28.19 -8.95
C ASP A 604 26.66 27.43 -10.24
N GLY A 605 26.81 26.09 -10.20
CA GLY A 605 26.47 25.20 -11.31
C GLY A 605 27.60 24.96 -12.31
N ALA A 606 28.77 25.59 -12.13
CA ALA A 606 29.96 25.28 -12.91
C ALA A 606 30.47 23.85 -12.65
N GLU A 607 30.17 23.29 -11.47
CA GLU A 607 30.46 21.92 -11.08
C GLU A 607 29.79 20.91 -12.03
N SER A 608 28.58 21.20 -12.51
CA SER A 608 27.79 20.31 -13.36
C SER A 608 28.20 20.31 -14.85
N GLY A 609 29.43 20.74 -15.16
CA GLY A 609 30.01 20.49 -16.48
C GLY A 609 31.15 21.41 -16.89
N LEU A 610 31.02 22.73 -16.72
CA LEU A 610 31.96 23.69 -17.30
C LEU A 610 33.36 23.62 -16.66
N HIS A 611 33.45 23.31 -15.36
CA HIS A 611 34.74 23.28 -14.69
C HIS A 611 35.62 22.08 -15.12
N VAL A 612 35.03 20.91 -15.40
CA VAL A 612 35.76 19.64 -15.63
C VAL A 612 35.42 18.98 -16.98
N ASN A 613 35.18 19.77 -18.04
CA ASN A 613 34.83 19.26 -19.39
C ASN A 613 36.03 18.94 -20.32
N GLY A 614 37.28 19.11 -19.87
CA GLY A 614 38.48 18.91 -20.70
C GLY A 614 38.88 20.12 -21.55
N ALA A 615 38.05 21.16 -21.64
CA ALA A 615 38.30 22.40 -22.35
C ALA A 615 38.98 23.45 -21.46
N ALA A 616 39.33 24.58 -22.07
CA ALA A 616 39.78 25.77 -21.34
C ALA A 616 38.77 26.86 -21.70
N ASP A 617 37.73 26.98 -20.89
CA ASP A 617 36.61 27.87 -21.17
C ASP A 617 36.97 29.28 -20.74
N VAL A 618 37.04 30.18 -21.72
CA VAL A 618 37.31 31.60 -21.53
C VAL A 618 36.10 32.36 -22.06
N LEU A 619 35.34 32.96 -21.16
CA LEU A 619 34.29 33.92 -21.48
C LEU A 619 34.55 35.18 -20.66
N PHE A 620 34.69 36.30 -21.36
CA PHE A 620 34.95 37.58 -20.73
C PHE A 620 33.69 38.16 -20.10
N ALA A 621 33.85 38.76 -18.92
CA ALA A 621 32.78 39.48 -18.25
C ALA A 621 32.25 40.62 -19.14
N ASN A 622 30.94 40.64 -19.36
CA ASN A 622 30.30 41.55 -20.33
C ASN A 622 30.35 43.03 -19.91
N ASP A 623 30.68 43.30 -18.64
CA ASP A 623 30.80 44.63 -18.05
C ASP A 623 32.26 45.11 -17.91
N TYR A 624 33.23 44.30 -18.34
CA TYR A 624 34.64 44.66 -18.27
C TYR A 624 35.14 45.30 -19.57
N GLU A 625 35.26 46.63 -19.61
CA GLU A 625 35.95 47.31 -20.70
C GLU A 625 37.46 47.06 -20.62
N LEU A 626 37.95 46.13 -21.47
CA LEU A 626 39.37 46.01 -21.75
C LEU A 626 39.84 47.35 -22.35
N SER A 627 40.62 48.10 -21.57
CA SER A 627 41.17 49.38 -22.04
C SER A 627 41.88 49.17 -23.38
N PRO A 628 41.62 50.01 -24.41
CA PRO A 628 42.17 49.82 -25.74
C PRO A 628 43.69 50.03 -25.71
N GLY A 629 44.46 48.94 -25.65
CA GLY A 629 45.92 49.01 -25.60
C GLY A 629 46.69 47.71 -25.43
N ASN A 630 46.08 46.61 -24.97
CA ASN A 630 46.79 45.34 -24.73
C ASN A 630 46.08 44.15 -25.39
N SER A 631 46.17 44.07 -26.72
CA SER A 631 45.90 42.84 -27.49
C SER A 631 47.19 42.18 -27.93
#